data_AF-A0A7V8XQ69-F1
#
_entry.id   AF-A0A7V8XQ69-F1
#
_cell.length_a   1.000
_cell.length_b   1.000
_cell.length_c   1.000
_cell.angle_alpha   90.00
_cell.angle_beta   90.00
_cell.angle_gamma   90.00
#
_symmetry.space_group_name_H-M   'P 1'
#
loop_
_entity.id
_entity.type
_entity.pdbx_description
1 polymer ?
#
loop_
_entity_poly.entity_id
_entity_poly.type
_entity_poly.pdbx_seq_one_letter_code
_entity_poly.pdbx_strand_id
1 'polypeptide(L)'
;MARAHFQPGLQPGSWLSMRVVDSVPTTIPIDLLVPEAVAGAGRRGARLGEHGDRAGRRARGLEGALVEHSLHVLRALVTADPRAFEIRVAGPSALLVAKVHKIANRSQEPEAKRVNDKDGLDVLRLLRVIPSRELAAGLMRLQRETVSAEVTREAIAQLDVLFGSTRSIGTQMAVRATERLEDPAIIAESCESLTRELLDLLRA
;
A
#
# COMPACT_ATOMS: atom_id res chain seq x y z
N MET A 1 -10.56 -15.06 12.32
CA MET A 1 -11.28 -14.98 11.02
C MET A 1 -12.51 -15.87 10.97
N ALA A 2 -12.39 -17.20 11.14
CA ALA A 2 -13.57 -18.10 11.12
C ALA A 2 -14.67 -17.71 12.12
N ARG A 3 -14.31 -17.35 13.36
CA ARG A 3 -15.26 -16.85 14.38
C ARG A 3 -15.98 -15.55 13.98
N ALA A 4 -15.42 -14.78 13.05
CA ALA A 4 -16.03 -13.57 12.48
C ALA A 4 -16.79 -13.87 11.17
N HIS A 5 -17.07 -15.15 10.90
CA HIS A 5 -17.75 -15.63 9.69
C HIS A 5 -17.02 -15.29 8.38
N PHE A 6 -15.69 -15.26 8.42
CA PHE A 6 -14.86 -15.24 7.22
C PHE A 6 -14.41 -16.65 6.86
N GLN A 7 -14.47 -16.98 5.57
CA GLN A 7 -13.96 -18.20 4.98
C GLN A 7 -12.62 -17.93 4.28
N PRO A 8 -11.69 -18.89 4.26
CA PRO A 8 -10.42 -18.71 3.57
C PRO A 8 -10.63 -18.63 2.06
N GLY A 9 -9.93 -17.69 1.42
CA GLY A 9 -9.83 -17.58 -0.02
C GLY A 9 -8.79 -18.54 -0.62
N LEU A 10 -8.58 -18.43 -1.93
CA LEU A 10 -7.65 -19.27 -2.68
C LEU A 10 -6.19 -19.09 -2.22
N GLN A 11 -5.79 -17.84 -1.98
CA GLN A 11 -4.43 -17.50 -1.56
C GLN A 11 -4.33 -17.42 -0.03
N PRO A 12 -3.16 -17.76 0.56
CA PRO A 12 -2.89 -17.48 1.97
C PRO A 12 -3.18 -16.01 2.30
N GLY A 13 -3.67 -15.76 3.52
CA GLY A 13 -4.03 -14.42 3.98
C GLY A 13 -5.29 -13.82 3.38
N SER A 14 -5.87 -14.41 2.33
CA SER A 14 -7.13 -13.92 1.77
C SER A 14 -8.32 -14.53 2.51
N TRP A 15 -9.25 -13.68 2.94
CA TRP A 15 -10.43 -14.05 3.69
C TRP A 15 -11.66 -13.39 3.10
N LEU A 16 -12.71 -14.18 2.88
CA LEU A 16 -13.92 -13.74 2.20
C LEU A 16 -15.12 -13.89 3.13
N SER A 17 -16.02 -12.93 3.07
CA SER A 17 -17.29 -13.04 3.77
C SER A 17 -18.43 -12.50 2.93
N MET A 18 -19.47 -13.31 2.73
CA MET A 18 -20.69 -12.83 2.10
C MET A 18 -21.49 -12.01 3.11
N ARG A 19 -21.87 -10.79 2.71
CA ARG A 19 -22.66 -9.85 3.51
C ARG A 19 -23.73 -9.22 2.62
N VAL A 20 -24.77 -8.68 3.23
CA VAL A 20 -25.73 -7.84 2.53
C VAL A 20 -25.38 -6.39 2.86
N VAL A 21 -25.04 -5.60 1.85
CA VAL A 21 -24.72 -4.16 1.97
C VAL A 21 -25.74 -3.43 1.10
N ASP A 22 -26.52 -2.52 1.68
CA ASP A 22 -27.60 -1.80 0.99
C ASP A 22 -28.53 -2.72 0.19
N SER A 23 -28.93 -3.85 0.81
CA SER A 23 -29.75 -4.91 0.21
C SER A 23 -29.10 -5.69 -0.94
N VAL A 24 -27.80 -5.47 -1.21
CA VAL A 24 -27.05 -6.18 -2.25
C VAL A 24 -26.12 -7.24 -1.62
N PRO A 25 -26.26 -8.52 -2.01
CA PRO A 25 -25.29 -9.55 -1.65
C PRO A 25 -23.90 -9.18 -2.18
N THR A 26 -22.97 -8.96 -1.26
CA THR A 26 -21.63 -8.46 -1.53
C THR A 26 -20.61 -9.35 -0.83
N THR A 27 -19.66 -9.88 -1.60
CA THR A 27 -18.48 -10.54 -1.04
C THR A 27 -17.50 -9.48 -0.55
N ILE A 28 -17.28 -9.42 0.76
CA ILE A 28 -16.29 -8.54 1.39
C ILE A 28 -14.95 -9.30 1.51
N PRO A 29 -13.91 -8.90 0.77
CA PRO A 29 -12.57 -9.44 0.95
C PRO A 29 -11.82 -8.71 2.07
N ILE A 30 -11.08 -9.47 2.88
CA ILE A 30 -10.06 -8.97 3.81
C ILE A 30 -8.77 -9.75 3.55
N ASP A 31 -7.68 -9.02 3.32
CA ASP A 31 -6.35 -9.61 3.19
C ASP A 31 -5.54 -9.34 4.47
N LEU A 32 -5.05 -10.42 5.08
CA LEU A 32 -4.09 -10.38 6.18
C LEU A 32 -2.69 -10.54 5.59
N LEU A 33 -1.93 -9.46 5.57
CA LEU A 33 -0.58 -9.40 5.04
C LEU A 33 0.42 -9.25 6.19
N VAL A 34 1.58 -9.87 6.03
CA VAL A 34 2.67 -9.88 7.00
C VAL A 34 3.94 -9.42 6.28
N PRO A 35 4.65 -8.39 6.79
CA PRO A 35 5.92 -7.96 6.22
C PRO A 35 6.89 -9.13 6.11
N GLU A 36 7.65 -9.19 5.02
CA GLU A 36 8.50 -10.34 4.72
C GLU A 36 9.56 -10.54 5.80
N ALA A 37 10.11 -9.45 6.32
CA ALA A 37 11.10 -9.45 7.39
C ALA A 37 10.66 -10.19 8.67
N VAL A 38 9.35 -10.34 8.90
CA VAL A 38 8.79 -10.99 10.10
C VAL A 38 7.86 -12.17 9.76
N ALA A 39 7.83 -12.62 8.51
CA ALA A 39 6.91 -13.66 8.05
C ALA A 39 7.38 -15.11 8.35
N GLY A 40 8.58 -15.30 8.91
CA GLY A 40 9.20 -16.61 9.12
C GLY A 40 9.71 -17.27 7.83
N ALA A 41 9.91 -18.58 7.81
CA ALA A 41 10.39 -19.29 6.60
C ALA A 41 9.26 -19.61 5.60
N GLY A 42 9.57 -19.68 4.30
CA GLY A 42 8.64 -20.11 3.24
C GLY A 42 8.47 -19.09 2.12
N ARG A 43 7.59 -19.41 1.14
CA ARG A 43 7.47 -18.65 -0.12
C ARG A 43 6.23 -17.76 -0.26
N ARG A 44 5.10 -18.12 0.36
CA ARG A 44 3.81 -17.41 0.18
C ARG A 44 3.10 -17.10 1.51
N GLY A 45 2.96 -18.11 2.37
CA GLY A 45 2.31 -17.98 3.67
C GLY A 45 3.26 -17.48 4.76
N ALA A 46 2.76 -16.68 5.68
CA ALA A 46 3.48 -16.27 6.88
C ALA A 46 3.34 -17.33 7.99
N ARG A 47 4.41 -17.59 8.75
CA ARG A 47 4.43 -18.57 9.84
C ARG A 47 3.92 -17.92 11.14
N LEU A 48 2.65 -18.15 11.46
CA LEU A 48 1.95 -17.48 12.57
C LEU A 48 1.65 -18.42 13.75
N GLY A 49 2.58 -19.34 14.05
CA GLY A 49 2.47 -20.26 15.18
C GLY A 49 1.21 -21.14 15.10
N GLU A 50 0.36 -21.09 16.13
CA GLU A 50 -0.91 -21.83 16.21
C GLU A 50 -1.89 -21.49 15.08
N HIS A 51 -1.74 -20.34 14.42
CA HIS A 51 -2.56 -19.95 13.28
C HIS A 51 -2.09 -20.57 11.95
N GLY A 52 -1.02 -21.36 11.97
CA GLY A 52 -0.47 -22.06 10.81
C GLY A 52 0.13 -21.10 9.78
N ASP A 53 0.11 -21.51 8.50
CA ASP A 53 0.71 -20.74 7.41
C ASP A 53 -0.26 -20.23 6.34
N ARG A 54 -1.56 -20.48 6.53
CA ARG A 54 -2.60 -19.97 5.64
C ARG A 54 -3.24 -18.68 6.13
N ALA A 55 -3.04 -18.32 7.40
CA ALA A 55 -3.77 -17.22 8.02
C ALA A 55 -3.33 -15.83 7.52
N GLY A 56 -2.05 -15.69 7.16
CA GLY A 56 -1.50 -14.46 6.61
C GLY A 56 -0.60 -14.73 5.40
N ARG A 57 -0.48 -13.73 4.52
CA ARG A 57 0.40 -13.78 3.36
C ARG A 57 1.65 -12.95 3.60
N ARG A 58 2.81 -13.46 3.23
CA ARG A 58 4.04 -12.67 3.11
C ARG A 58 3.84 -11.57 2.06
N ALA A 59 4.22 -10.34 2.40
CA ALA A 59 4.23 -9.22 1.46
C ALA A 59 5.41 -8.30 1.74
N ARG A 60 6.29 -8.18 0.74
CA ARG A 60 7.42 -7.25 0.75
C ARG A 60 6.96 -5.83 0.47
N GLY A 61 7.62 -4.85 1.09
CA GLY A 61 7.27 -3.44 1.03
C GLY A 61 6.36 -2.97 2.16
N LEU A 62 5.94 -3.86 3.07
CA LEU A 62 5.13 -3.51 4.24
C LEU A 62 5.98 -3.26 5.50
N GLU A 63 7.29 -3.45 5.44
CA GLU A 63 8.19 -3.37 6.58
C GLU A 63 8.20 -1.97 7.20
N GLY A 64 8.05 -0.93 6.38
CA GLY A 64 7.94 0.45 6.87
C GLY A 64 6.77 0.66 7.82
N ALA A 65 5.69 -0.11 7.69
CA ALA A 65 4.53 -0.03 8.58
C ALA A 65 4.83 -0.56 9.99
N LEU A 66 5.92 -1.30 10.20
CA LEU A 66 6.38 -1.72 11.54
C LEU A 66 7.14 -0.58 12.27
N VAL A 67 7.62 0.41 11.52
CA VAL A 67 8.44 1.52 12.03
C VAL A 67 7.62 2.80 12.11
N GLU A 68 6.94 3.14 11.01
CA GLU A 68 6.14 4.34 10.90
C GLU A 68 4.66 3.96 10.97
N HIS A 69 4.12 4.03 12.17
CA HIS A 69 2.69 3.89 12.42
C HIS A 69 2.26 4.77 13.59
N SER A 70 0.99 5.14 13.63
CA SER A 70 0.40 5.81 14.78
C SER A 70 -0.93 5.17 15.17
N LEU A 71 -1.37 5.40 16.42
CA LEU A 71 -2.64 4.88 16.92
C LEU A 71 -3.77 5.78 16.41
N HIS A 72 -4.76 5.19 15.74
CA HIS A 72 -5.98 5.86 15.34
C HIS A 72 -7.18 5.20 16.00
N VAL A 73 -8.18 6.02 16.34
CA VAL A 73 -9.46 5.54 16.86
C VAL A 73 -10.46 5.52 15.71
N LEU A 74 -10.83 4.32 15.25
CA LEU A 74 -11.94 4.15 14.32
C LEU A 74 -13.24 4.23 15.10
N ARG A 75 -14.06 5.22 14.80
CA ARG A 75 -15.40 5.42 15.40
C ARG A 75 -16.48 5.00 14.42
N ALA A 76 -17.61 4.57 14.95
CA ALA A 76 -18.81 4.40 14.14
C ALA A 76 -19.18 5.71 13.42
N LEU A 77 -19.74 5.59 12.22
CA LEU A 77 -20.18 6.74 11.42
C LEU A 77 -21.36 7.47 12.06
N VAL A 78 -22.22 6.73 12.78
CA VAL A 78 -23.36 7.28 13.51
C VAL A 78 -22.88 7.73 14.89
N THR A 79 -23.04 9.02 15.21
CA THR A 79 -22.53 9.62 16.46
C THR A 79 -23.04 8.94 17.74
N ALA A 80 -24.27 8.40 17.72
CA ALA A 80 -24.86 7.70 18.87
C ALA A 80 -24.37 6.26 19.05
N ASP A 81 -23.67 5.69 18.05
CA ASP A 81 -23.13 4.34 18.13
C ASP A 81 -21.78 4.38 18.89
N PRO A 82 -21.69 3.74 20.07
CA PRO A 82 -20.53 3.86 20.94
C PRO A 82 -19.33 3.01 20.47
N ARG A 83 -19.48 2.20 19.40
CA ARG A 83 -18.41 1.32 18.93
C ARG A 83 -17.21 2.14 18.47
N ALA A 84 -16.08 1.87 19.11
CA ALA A 84 -14.79 2.43 18.75
C ALA A 84 -13.70 1.36 18.85
N PHE A 85 -12.73 1.42 17.94
CA PHE A 85 -11.61 0.49 17.90
C PHE A 85 -10.30 1.25 17.72
N GLU A 86 -9.32 0.93 18.55
CA GLU A 86 -7.96 1.42 18.37
C GLU A 86 -7.22 0.54 17.36
N ILE A 87 -6.60 1.17 16.37
CA ILE A 87 -5.82 0.49 15.34
C ILE A 87 -4.55 1.27 15.04
N ARG A 88 -3.45 0.58 14.80
CA ARG A 88 -2.23 1.20 14.28
C ARG A 88 -2.36 1.37 12.77
N VAL A 89 -2.20 2.60 12.29
CA VAL A 89 -2.22 2.94 10.86
C VAL A 89 -0.83 3.34 10.43
N ALA A 90 -0.38 2.79 9.30
CA ALA A 90 0.91 3.13 8.71
C ALA A 90 0.95 4.62 8.34
N GLY A 91 2.10 5.26 8.56
CA GLY A 91 2.31 6.63 8.13
C GLY A 91 2.52 6.76 6.61
N PRO A 92 2.59 8.00 6.12
CA PRO A 92 2.57 8.29 4.68
C PRO A 92 3.79 7.74 3.94
N SER A 93 5.00 7.78 4.51
CA SER A 93 6.20 7.25 3.87
C SER A 93 6.19 5.72 3.79
N ALA A 94 5.71 5.04 4.84
CA ALA A 94 5.51 3.60 4.83
C ALA A 94 4.44 3.17 3.80
N LEU A 95 3.34 3.93 3.69
CA LEU A 95 2.32 3.71 2.67
C LEU A 95 2.89 3.91 1.26
N LEU A 96 3.71 4.93 1.05
CA LEU A 96 4.37 5.17 -0.24
C LEU A 96 5.26 3.99 -0.63
N VAL A 97 6.13 3.53 0.28
CA VAL A 97 6.99 2.34 0.07
C VAL A 97 6.14 1.12 -0.31
N ALA A 98 5.06 0.86 0.43
CA ALA A 98 4.17 -0.28 0.16
C ALA A 98 3.52 -0.20 -1.23
N LYS A 99 3.08 0.99 -1.65
CA LYS A 99 2.45 1.19 -2.96
C LYS A 99 3.44 1.01 -4.10
N VAL A 100 4.64 1.56 -3.97
CA VAL A 100 5.70 1.42 -4.98
C VAL A 100 6.06 -0.05 -5.18
N HIS A 101 6.28 -0.82 -4.11
CA HIS A 101 6.54 -2.27 -4.19
C HIS A 101 5.40 -3.04 -4.86
N LYS A 102 4.16 -2.69 -4.51
CA LYS A 102 2.97 -3.32 -5.09
C LYS A 102 2.87 -3.09 -6.61
N ILE A 103 3.23 -1.90 -7.09
CA ILE A 103 3.24 -1.58 -8.52
C ILE A 103 4.41 -2.29 -9.21
N ALA A 104 5.63 -2.18 -8.66
CA ALA A 104 6.83 -2.80 -9.21
C ALA A 104 6.65 -4.32 -9.40
N ASN A 105 6.19 -5.04 -8.37
CA ASN A 105 5.97 -6.48 -8.44
C ASN A 105 4.99 -6.90 -9.55
N ARG A 106 3.95 -6.10 -9.80
CA ARG A 106 2.94 -6.41 -10.83
C ARG A 106 3.39 -6.05 -12.23
N SER A 107 4.23 -5.02 -12.40
CA SER A 107 4.80 -4.68 -13.71
C SER A 107 5.70 -5.77 -14.29
N GLN A 108 6.20 -6.67 -13.44
CA GLN A 108 7.07 -7.79 -13.82
C GLN A 108 6.32 -9.10 -14.08
N GLU A 109 5.00 -9.16 -13.87
CA GLU A 109 4.18 -10.36 -14.09
C GLU A 109 3.40 -10.24 -15.43
N PRO A 110 3.78 -10.97 -16.50
CA PRO A 110 3.15 -10.85 -17.83
C PRO A 110 1.67 -11.24 -17.87
N GLU A 111 1.23 -12.07 -16.92
CA GLU A 111 -0.15 -12.55 -16.79
C GLU A 111 -1.02 -11.68 -15.87
N ALA A 112 -0.45 -10.62 -15.25
CA ALA A 112 -1.19 -9.70 -14.41
C ALA A 112 -2.09 -8.80 -15.28
N LYS A 113 -3.19 -9.40 -15.77
CA LYS A 113 -4.23 -8.84 -16.65
C LYS A 113 -4.96 -7.60 -16.12
N ARG A 114 -4.48 -6.97 -15.05
CA ARG A 114 -4.83 -5.63 -14.59
C ARG A 114 -3.81 -5.20 -13.54
N VAL A 115 -2.79 -4.47 -13.97
CA VAL A 115 -2.18 -3.46 -13.11
C VAL A 115 -3.34 -2.57 -12.65
N ASN A 116 -3.59 -2.50 -11.33
CA ASN A 116 -4.74 -1.77 -10.83
C ASN A 116 -4.41 -0.28 -10.83
N ASP A 117 -4.98 0.47 -11.77
CA ASP A 117 -4.74 1.90 -11.95
C ASP A 117 -4.89 2.70 -10.65
N LYS A 118 -5.76 2.24 -9.73
CA LYS A 118 -5.94 2.87 -8.40
C LYS A 118 -4.66 2.95 -7.57
N ASP A 119 -3.74 2.00 -7.72
CA ASP A 119 -2.48 2.03 -6.96
C ASP A 119 -1.58 3.20 -7.42
N GLY A 120 -1.66 3.59 -8.70
CA GLY A 120 -0.99 4.78 -9.22
C GLY A 120 -1.62 6.07 -8.68
N LEU A 121 -2.94 6.11 -8.63
CA LEU A 121 -3.68 7.21 -7.99
C LEU A 121 -3.37 7.35 -6.50
N ASP A 122 -3.21 6.25 -5.77
CA ASP A 122 -2.85 6.29 -4.35
C ASP A 122 -1.46 6.91 -4.13
N VAL A 123 -0.48 6.61 -5.01
CA VAL A 123 0.85 7.28 -4.98
C VAL A 123 0.71 8.77 -5.26
N LEU A 124 -0.03 9.15 -6.31
CA LEU A 124 -0.27 10.55 -6.62
C LEU A 124 -0.94 11.31 -5.46
N ARG A 125 -1.91 10.68 -4.79
CA ARG A 125 -2.57 11.28 -3.62
C ARG A 125 -1.60 11.52 -2.47
N LEU A 126 -0.71 10.57 -2.18
CA LEU A 126 0.32 10.76 -1.16
C LEU A 126 1.26 11.90 -1.54
N LEU A 127 1.74 11.95 -2.79
CA LEU A 127 2.62 13.00 -3.29
C LEU A 127 1.98 14.39 -3.28
N ARG A 128 0.66 14.48 -3.54
CA ARG A 128 -0.07 15.76 -3.57
C ARG A 128 -0.44 16.28 -2.17
N VAL A 129 -0.82 15.38 -1.26
CA VAL A 129 -1.41 15.76 0.03
C VAL A 129 -0.35 15.90 1.12
N ILE A 130 0.70 15.09 1.07
CA ILE A 130 1.74 15.09 2.10
C ILE A 130 2.90 15.96 1.62
N PRO A 131 3.40 16.93 2.43
CA PRO A 131 4.54 17.74 2.04
C PRO A 131 5.76 16.89 1.68
N SER A 132 6.42 17.19 0.56
CA SER A 132 7.59 16.42 0.06
C SER A 132 8.71 16.30 1.11
N ARG A 133 8.90 17.32 1.95
CA ARG A 133 9.86 17.29 3.08
C ARG A 133 9.49 16.30 4.18
N GLU A 134 8.19 16.14 4.47
CA GLU A 134 7.71 15.17 5.45
C GLU A 134 7.90 13.75 4.92
N LEU A 135 7.55 13.51 3.65
CA LEU A 135 7.79 12.23 2.98
C LEU A 135 9.29 11.89 2.96
N ALA A 136 10.15 12.84 2.60
CA ALA A 136 11.60 12.67 2.57
C ALA A 136 12.14 12.31 3.97
N ALA A 137 11.76 13.07 5.01
CA ALA A 137 12.18 12.78 6.39
C ALA A 137 11.72 11.40 6.85
N GLY A 138 10.49 11.00 6.52
CA GLY A 138 9.97 9.67 6.82
C GLY A 138 10.75 8.57 6.10
N LEU A 139 11.03 8.73 4.81
CA LEU A 139 11.84 7.78 4.03
C LEU A 139 13.27 7.65 4.57
N MET A 140 13.92 8.76 4.92
CA MET A 140 15.25 8.76 5.54
C MET A 140 15.24 8.02 6.89
N ARG A 141 14.18 8.18 7.70
CA ARG A 141 14.01 7.43 8.94
C ARG A 141 13.85 5.94 8.66
N LEU A 142 12.99 5.55 7.71
CA LEU A 142 12.80 4.16 7.33
C LEU A 142 14.09 3.50 6.78
N GLN A 143 14.97 4.27 6.13
CA GLN A 143 16.28 3.80 5.67
C GLN A 143 17.27 3.49 6.80
N ARG A 144 17.09 4.09 7.99
CA ARG A 144 17.95 3.89 9.16
C ARG A 144 17.55 2.68 10.00
N GLU A 145 16.30 2.24 9.88
CA GLU A 145 15.79 1.09 10.62
C GLU A 145 16.07 -0.22 9.88
N THR A 146 16.78 -1.15 10.54
CA THR A 146 17.23 -2.41 9.93
C THR A 146 16.11 -3.19 9.25
N VAL A 147 14.91 -3.22 9.86
CA VAL A 147 13.76 -3.97 9.35
C VAL A 147 13.21 -3.42 8.02
N SER A 148 13.36 -2.11 7.76
CA SER A 148 12.79 -1.44 6.59
C SER A 148 13.82 -0.86 5.63
N ALA A 149 15.11 -0.88 5.98
CA ALA A 149 16.15 -0.15 5.27
C ALA A 149 16.28 -0.55 3.79
N GLU A 150 16.37 -1.86 3.54
CA GLU A 150 16.54 -2.40 2.19
C GLU A 150 15.30 -2.15 1.32
N VAL A 151 14.12 -2.49 1.84
CA VAL A 151 12.86 -2.31 1.10
C VAL A 151 12.59 -0.84 0.76
N THR A 152 13.02 0.07 1.63
CA THR A 152 12.86 1.51 1.41
C THR A 152 13.80 2.02 0.33
N ARG A 153 15.07 1.58 0.32
CA ARG A 153 16.02 1.93 -0.75
C ARG A 153 15.53 1.47 -2.12
N GLU A 154 15.03 0.25 -2.20
CA GLU A 154 14.46 -0.26 -3.44
C GLU A 154 13.22 0.50 -3.87
N ALA A 155 12.33 0.86 -2.93
CA ALA A 155 11.17 1.68 -3.26
C ALA A 155 11.58 3.06 -3.79
N ILE A 156 12.60 3.70 -3.22
CA ILE A 156 13.10 4.99 -3.75
C ILE A 156 13.62 4.83 -5.19
N ALA A 157 14.38 3.78 -5.47
CA ALA A 157 14.87 3.52 -6.83
C ALA A 157 13.72 3.21 -7.81
N GLN A 158 12.73 2.43 -7.39
CA GLN A 158 11.55 2.11 -8.20
C GLN A 158 10.62 3.30 -8.39
N LEU A 159 10.56 4.24 -7.43
CA LEU A 159 9.73 5.44 -7.55
C LEU A 159 10.16 6.27 -8.77
N ASP A 160 11.46 6.45 -8.99
CA ASP A 160 12.00 7.13 -10.17
C ASP A 160 11.61 6.41 -11.46
N VAL A 161 11.76 5.08 -11.51
CA VAL A 161 11.37 4.27 -12.68
C VAL A 161 9.87 4.40 -12.97
N LEU A 162 9.04 4.31 -11.94
CA LEU A 162 7.58 4.22 -12.07
C LEU A 162 6.89 5.59 -12.27
N PHE A 163 7.47 6.68 -11.77
CA PHE A 163 6.84 8.00 -11.77
C PHE A 163 7.75 9.16 -12.21
N GLY A 164 9.04 8.94 -12.48
CA GLY A 164 10.01 9.96 -12.89
C GLY A 164 9.82 10.53 -14.31
N SER A 165 8.80 10.08 -15.04
CA SER A 165 8.39 10.64 -16.33
C SER A 165 6.87 10.66 -16.47
N THR A 166 6.36 11.65 -17.19
CA THR A 166 4.96 11.69 -17.68
C THR A 166 4.52 10.39 -18.37
N ARG A 167 5.45 9.61 -18.95
CA ARG A 167 5.15 8.35 -19.67
C ARG A 167 5.40 7.09 -18.86
N SER A 168 5.94 7.20 -17.64
CA SER A 168 6.20 6.03 -16.80
C SER A 168 4.91 5.28 -16.45
N ILE A 169 5.02 3.97 -16.23
CA ILE A 169 3.84 3.11 -16.02
C ILE A 169 2.99 3.55 -14.83
N GLY A 170 3.60 3.94 -13.71
CA GLY A 170 2.91 4.44 -12.52
C GLY A 170 2.18 5.76 -12.79
N THR A 171 2.81 6.66 -13.54
CA THR A 171 2.17 7.90 -14.00
C THR A 171 0.95 7.62 -14.88
N GLN A 172 1.09 6.72 -15.85
CA GLN A 172 -0.01 6.34 -16.75
C GLN A 172 -1.14 5.60 -16.02
N MET A 173 -0.84 4.87 -14.94
CA MET A 173 -1.85 4.31 -14.05
C MET A 173 -2.66 5.41 -13.36
N ALA A 174 -2.00 6.44 -12.83
CA ALA A 174 -2.68 7.57 -12.20
C ALA A 174 -3.58 8.30 -13.20
N VAL A 175 -3.09 8.56 -14.42
CA VAL A 175 -3.87 9.19 -15.51
C VAL A 175 -5.15 8.40 -15.82
N ARG A 176 -5.06 7.08 -16.00
CA ARG A 176 -6.24 6.23 -16.26
C ARG A 176 -7.19 6.17 -15.08
N ALA A 177 -6.67 6.17 -13.86
CA ALA A 177 -7.51 6.15 -12.65
C ALA A 177 -8.31 7.44 -12.44
N THR A 178 -7.87 8.55 -13.03
CA THR A 178 -8.53 9.87 -12.98
C THR A 178 -9.22 10.24 -14.29
N GLU A 179 -9.37 9.29 -15.21
CA GLU A 179 -10.00 9.54 -16.51
C GLU A 179 -11.38 10.18 -16.29
N ARG A 180 -11.66 11.26 -17.03
CA ARG A 180 -12.90 12.05 -16.96
C ARG A 180 -13.12 12.84 -15.66
N LEU A 181 -12.16 12.85 -14.74
CA LEU A 181 -12.21 13.65 -13.50
C LEU A 181 -11.25 14.84 -13.55
N GLU A 182 -10.06 14.65 -14.12
CA GLU A 182 -9.00 15.66 -14.21
C GLU A 182 -8.34 15.65 -15.59
N ASP A 183 -7.62 16.71 -15.93
CA ASP A 183 -6.84 16.81 -17.17
C ASP A 183 -5.66 15.80 -17.15
N PRO A 184 -5.58 14.87 -18.11
CA PRO A 184 -4.49 13.88 -18.20
C PRO A 184 -3.08 14.47 -18.19
N ALA A 185 -2.87 15.63 -18.83
CA ALA A 185 -1.56 16.28 -18.89
C ALA A 185 -1.17 16.80 -17.51
N ILE A 186 -2.10 17.45 -16.80
CA ILE A 186 -1.88 17.94 -15.42
C ILE A 186 -1.55 16.79 -14.48
N ILE A 187 -2.26 15.66 -14.58
CA ILE A 187 -1.99 14.47 -13.76
C ILE A 187 -0.57 13.94 -14.04
N ALA A 188 -0.20 13.81 -15.31
CA ALA A 188 1.10 13.29 -15.69
C ALA A 188 2.26 14.18 -15.24
N GLU A 189 2.14 15.50 -15.46
CA GLU A 189 3.10 16.50 -15.01
C GLU A 189 3.20 16.56 -13.48
N SER A 190 2.06 16.45 -12.78
CA SER A 190 2.03 16.39 -11.31
C SER A 190 2.82 15.21 -10.78
N CYS A 191 2.59 14.01 -11.34
CA CYS A 191 3.32 12.79 -10.96
C CYS A 191 4.84 12.98 -11.12
N GLU A 192 5.28 13.44 -12.29
CA GLU A 192 6.70 13.64 -12.56
C GLU A 192 7.32 14.72 -11.67
N SER A 193 6.69 15.89 -11.58
CA SER A 193 7.21 17.03 -10.83
C SER A 193 7.33 16.73 -9.33
N LEU A 194 6.28 16.19 -8.71
CA LEU A 194 6.29 15.87 -7.28
C LEU A 194 7.25 14.71 -6.96
N THR A 195 7.38 13.74 -7.87
CA THR A 195 8.37 12.67 -7.72
C THR A 195 9.79 13.22 -7.75
N ARG A 196 10.11 14.08 -8.72
CA ARG A 196 11.43 14.71 -8.81
C ARG A 196 11.74 15.54 -7.58
N GLU A 197 10.80 16.37 -7.12
CA GLU A 197 10.97 17.15 -5.89
C GLU A 197 11.32 16.27 -4.69
N LEU A 198 10.58 15.17 -4.48
CA LEU A 198 10.85 14.24 -3.40
C LEU A 198 12.22 13.56 -3.53
N LEU A 199 12.60 13.13 -4.74
CA LEU A 199 13.88 12.47 -4.99
C LEU A 199 15.07 13.43 -4.81
N ASP A 200 14.92 14.69 -5.16
CA ASP A 200 15.96 15.70 -4.97
C ASP A 200 16.18 15.99 -3.47
N LEU A 201 15.11 16.04 -2.67
CA LEU A 201 15.21 16.16 -1.22
C LEU A 201 15.93 14.98 -0.54
N LEU A 202 15.90 13.79 -1.14
CA LEU A 202 16.59 12.60 -0.62
C LEU A 202 18.09 12.55 -0.99
N ARG A 203 18.52 13.38 -1.95
CA ARG A 203 19.92 13.49 -2.39
C ARG A 203 20.69 14.62 -1.70
N ALA A 204 19.97 15.56 -1.09
CA ALA A 204 20.51 16.69 -0.34
C ALA A 204 20.99 16.28 1.06
#